data_AF-A0A8C4RLY6-F1
#
_entry.id   AF-A0A8C4RLY6-F1
#
_cell.length_a   1.000
_cell.length_b   1.000
_cell.length_c   1.000
_cell.angle_alpha   90.00
_cell.angle_beta   90.00
_cell.angle_gamma   90.00
#
_symmetry.space_group_name_H-M   'P 1'
#
loop_
_entity.id
_entity.type
_entity.pdbx_description
1 polymer ?
#
loop_
_entity_poly.entity_id
_entity_poly.type
_entity_poly.pdbx_seq_one_letter_code
_entity_poly.pdbx_strand_id
1 'polypeptide(L)'
;MVGACIVNPENKIVGIGYNGMPNGCDDDLLPWARSASNKLDTKYLYGIKDVIYMSDKYHDTPEMAASRRLFDLAGIEYKQFAPKCRKIVIDFDSINHSGMNQETK
;
A
#
# COMPACT_ATOMS: atom_id res chain seq x y z
N MET A 1 11.07 -4.03 7.92
CA MET A 1 10.12 -2.92 7.75
C MET A 1 9.13 -3.32 6.68
N VAL A 2 7.85 -3.02 6.88
CA VAL A 2 6.75 -3.28 5.94
C VAL A 2 6.11 -1.95 5.61
N GLY A 3 5.90 -1.70 4.32
CA GLY A 3 5.17 -0.53 3.83
C GLY A 3 3.92 -0.95 3.08
N ALA A 4 2.93 -0.06 3.04
CA ALA A 4 1.72 -0.19 2.23
C ALA A 4 1.51 1.09 1.41
N CYS A 5 0.99 0.93 0.21
CA CYS A 5 0.62 2.02 -0.69
C CYS A 5 -0.76 1.71 -1.28
N ILE A 6 -1.67 2.68 -1.22
CA ILE A 6 -3.02 2.58 -1.78
C ILE A 6 -3.06 3.45 -3.03
N VAL A 7 -3.51 2.86 -4.14
CA VAL A 7 -3.57 3.51 -5.45
C VAL A 7 -5.01 3.41 -5.97
N ASN A 8 -5.50 4.49 -6.57
CA ASN A 8 -6.83 4.50 -7.18
C ASN A 8 -6.78 4.01 -8.65
N PRO A 9 -7.94 3.78 -9.31
CA PRO A 9 -7.99 3.37 -10.71
C PRO A 9 -7.37 4.35 -11.72
N GLU A 10 -7.14 5.60 -11.32
CA GLU A 10 -6.46 6.62 -12.13
C GLU A 10 -4.93 6.59 -11.96
N ASN A 11 -4.39 5.54 -11.33
CA ASN A 11 -2.97 5.38 -10.99
C ASN A 11 -2.40 6.47 -10.07
N LYS A 12 -3.26 7.09 -9.24
CA LYS A 12 -2.84 8.07 -8.24
C LYS A 12 -2.67 7.41 -6.89
N ILE A 13 -1.55 7.69 -6.22
CA ILE A 13 -1.34 7.30 -4.83
C ILE A 13 -2.28 8.13 -3.96
N VAL A 14 -3.14 7.46 -3.18
CA VAL A 14 -4.11 8.08 -2.28
C VAL A 14 -3.79 7.85 -0.80
N GLY A 15 -2.79 7.01 -0.51
CA GLY A 15 -2.30 6.79 0.85
C GLY A 15 -1.02 5.97 0.87
N ILE A 16 -0.16 6.25 1.84
CA ILE A 16 1.06 5.49 2.13
C ILE A 16 1.15 5.24 3.63
N GLY A 17 1.76 4.12 4.01
CA GLY A 17 1.97 3.78 5.41
C GLY A 17 3.15 2.85 5.59
N TYR A 18 3.69 2.80 6.80
CA TYR A 18 4.74 1.87 7.22
C TYR A 18 4.50 1.43 8.66
N ASN A 19 5.11 0.32 9.06
CA ASN A 19 4.99 -0.18 10.42
C ASN A 19 5.63 0.81 11.42
N GLY A 20 4.83 1.36 12.33
CA GLY A 20 5.27 2.29 13.38
C GLY A 20 4.08 2.72 14.25
N MET A 21 4.31 2.95 15.55
CA MET A 21 3.26 3.38 16.47
C MET A 21 2.90 4.85 16.18
N PRO A 22 1.63 5.21 15.97
CA PRO A 22 1.24 6.61 15.77
C PRO A 22 1.49 7.39 17.06
N ASN A 23 2.12 8.56 16.97
CA ASN A 23 2.12 9.50 18.09
C ASN A 23 0.73 10.13 18.20
N GLY A 24 -0.01 9.81 19.28
CA GLY A 24 -1.21 10.54 19.69
C GLY A 24 -2.54 10.12 19.05
N CYS A 25 -2.69 8.87 18.57
CA CYS A 25 -4.00 8.38 18.13
C CYS A 25 -4.82 7.82 19.29
N ASP A 26 -5.96 8.44 19.56
CA ASP A 26 -7.06 7.89 20.37
C ASP A 26 -7.98 7.07 19.44
N ASP A 27 -8.11 5.77 19.73
CA ASP A 27 -8.78 4.76 18.88
C ASP A 27 -10.32 4.92 18.88
N ASP A 28 -10.87 5.77 19.76
CA ASP A 28 -12.31 5.89 20.01
C ASP A 28 -13.04 6.86 19.07
N LEU A 29 -12.33 7.55 18.17
CA LEU A 29 -12.91 8.57 17.27
C LEU A 29 -13.23 8.06 15.85
N LEU A 30 -13.02 6.78 15.56
CA LEU A 30 -13.24 6.23 14.24
C LEU A 30 -14.66 5.64 14.11
N PRO A 31 -15.44 6.01 13.07
CA PRO A 31 -16.80 5.51 12.87
C PRO A 31 -16.79 4.07 12.36
N TRP A 32 -16.83 3.11 13.29
CA TRP A 32 -16.84 1.66 13.02
C TRP A 32 -18.24 1.06 12.82
N ALA A 33 -19.28 1.88 12.72
CA ALA A 33 -20.66 1.42 12.67
C ALA A 33 -20.95 0.61 11.38
N ARG A 34 -21.62 -0.55 11.54
CA ARG A 34 -22.10 -1.38 10.42
C ARG A 34 -23.28 -0.76 9.68
N SER A 35 -23.99 0.16 10.31
CA SER A 35 -25.18 0.82 9.78
C SER A 35 -25.24 2.25 10.34
N ALA A 36 -25.43 3.24 9.49
CA ALA A 36 -25.62 4.62 9.88
C ALA A 36 -26.57 5.34 8.90
N SER A 37 -27.19 6.43 9.36
CA SER A 37 -28.11 7.24 8.57
C SER A 37 -27.41 7.96 7.40
N ASN A 38 -26.10 8.22 7.52
CA ASN A 38 -25.25 8.77 6.47
C ASN A 38 -24.21 7.72 6.01
N LYS A 39 -24.01 7.58 4.70
CA LYS A 39 -23.05 6.60 4.13
C LYS A 39 -21.60 6.83 4.61
N LEU A 40 -21.24 8.08 4.90
CA LEU A 40 -19.91 8.47 5.40
C LEU A 40 -19.58 7.91 6.79
N ASP A 41 -20.60 7.53 7.57
CA ASP A 41 -20.46 6.98 8.92
C ASP A 41 -20.40 5.43 8.91
N THR A 42 -20.37 4.82 7.73
CA THR A 42 -20.27 3.38 7.56
C THR A 42 -18.87 2.98 7.08
N LYS A 43 -18.36 1.85 7.60
CA LYS A 43 -17.07 1.26 7.17
C LYS A 43 -16.98 0.98 5.66
N TYR A 44 -18.12 0.89 4.98
CA TYR A 44 -18.21 0.46 3.57
C TYR A 44 -17.58 1.42 2.56
N LEU A 45 -17.29 2.68 2.93
CA LEU A 45 -16.58 3.59 2.02
C LEU A 45 -15.07 3.27 1.88
N TYR A 46 -14.51 2.45 2.76
CA TYR A 46 -13.08 2.13 2.78
C TYR A 46 -12.79 0.71 2.23
N GLY A 47 -13.50 0.32 1.18
CA GLY A 47 -13.36 -1.00 0.54
C GLY A 47 -12.21 -1.04 -0.48
N ILE A 48 -11.12 -1.71 -0.15
CA ILE A 48 -10.08 -2.09 -1.12
C ILE A 48 -10.63 -3.25 -1.97
N LYS A 49 -10.43 -3.20 -3.29
CA LYS A 49 -10.84 -4.28 -4.21
C LYS A 49 -9.72 -5.28 -4.50
N ASP A 50 -8.48 -4.80 -4.57
CA ASP A 50 -7.32 -5.58 -4.99
C ASP A 50 -6.16 -5.43 -4.00
N VAL A 51 -5.55 -6.54 -3.62
CA VAL A 51 -4.35 -6.58 -2.78
C VAL A 51 -3.18 -7.16 -3.57
N ILE A 52 -2.14 -6.37 -3.77
CA ILE A 52 -0.91 -6.80 -4.45
C ILE A 52 0.20 -6.90 -3.40
N TYR A 53 0.72 -8.10 -3.17
CA TYR A 53 1.73 -8.36 -2.13
C TYR A 53 3.07 -8.83 -2.72
N MET A 54 4.19 -8.44 -2.10
CA MET A 54 5.53 -8.82 -2.57
C MET A 54 5.96 -10.22 -2.09
N SER A 55 5.63 -10.59 -0.86
CA SER A 55 6.11 -11.81 -0.21
C SER A 55 5.01 -12.44 0.62
N ASP A 56 4.88 -13.77 0.52
CA ASP A 56 3.99 -14.60 1.35
C ASP A 56 4.80 -15.60 2.17
N LYS A 57 5.86 -15.12 2.83
CA LYS A 57 6.78 -15.97 3.63
C LYS A 57 6.14 -16.66 4.84
N TYR A 58 4.94 -16.24 5.23
CA TYR A 58 4.17 -16.80 6.34
C TYR A 58 2.89 -17.49 5.84
N HIS A 59 2.90 -17.98 4.59
CA HIS A 59 1.72 -18.56 3.93
C HIS A 59 0.97 -19.56 4.80
N ASP A 60 1.71 -20.45 5.47
CA ASP A 60 1.19 -21.59 6.21
C ASP A 60 0.72 -21.25 7.63
N THR A 61 0.88 -20.01 8.07
CA THR A 61 0.43 -19.64 9.41
C THR A 61 -1.09 -19.48 9.45
N PRO A 62 -1.75 -19.82 10.58
CA PRO A 62 -3.20 -19.71 10.69
C PRO A 62 -3.72 -18.29 10.49
N GLU A 63 -2.91 -17.27 10.82
CA GLU A 63 -3.23 -15.86 10.61
C GLU A 63 -3.36 -15.52 9.12
N MET A 64 -2.39 -15.97 8.30
CA MET A 64 -2.43 -15.73 6.86
C MET A 64 -3.54 -16.54 6.18
N ALA A 65 -3.81 -17.76 6.65
CA ALA A 65 -4.95 -18.53 6.20
C ALA A 65 -6.29 -17.84 6.53
N ALA A 66 -6.43 -17.28 7.73
CA ALA A 66 -7.61 -16.51 8.12
C ALA A 66 -7.75 -15.22 7.28
N SER A 67 -6.65 -14.51 7.04
CA SER A 67 -6.66 -13.31 6.19
C SER A 67 -7.12 -13.60 4.77
N ARG A 68 -6.61 -14.66 4.13
CA ARG A 68 -7.04 -15.06 2.78
C ARG A 68 -8.52 -15.40 2.72
N ARG A 69 -9.02 -16.15 3.71
CA ARG A 69 -10.46 -16.44 3.85
C ARG A 69 -11.30 -15.17 4.00
N LEU A 70 -10.82 -14.17 4.75
CA LEU A 70 -11.52 -12.89 4.87
C LEU A 70 -11.56 -12.13 3.55
N PHE A 71 -10.48 -12.18 2.76
CA PHE A 71 -10.47 -11.61 1.41
C PHE A 71 -11.44 -12.33 0.48
N ASP A 72 -11.44 -13.67 0.48
CA ASP A 72 -12.35 -14.48 -0.33
C ASP A 72 -13.82 -14.15 -0.01
N LEU A 73 -14.17 -14.07 1.28
CA LEU A 73 -15.52 -13.74 1.74
C LEU A 73 -15.93 -12.29 1.42
N ALA A 74 -14.97 -11.37 1.37
CA ALA A 74 -15.19 -9.97 1.02
C ALA A 74 -15.20 -9.72 -0.50
N GLY A 75 -14.91 -10.74 -1.32
CA GLY A 75 -14.76 -10.59 -2.77
C GLY A 75 -13.55 -9.73 -3.17
N ILE A 76 -12.49 -9.75 -2.36
CA ILE A 76 -11.26 -9.00 -2.58
C ILE A 76 -10.27 -9.91 -3.31
N GLU A 77 -9.81 -9.49 -4.48
CA GLU A 77 -8.76 -10.20 -5.21
C GLU A 77 -7.40 -9.94 -4.57
N TYR A 78 -6.56 -10.96 -4.47
CA TYR A 78 -5.19 -10.81 -3.99
C TYR A 78 -4.22 -11.60 -4.85
N LYS A 79 -3.07 -10.98 -5.18
CA LYS A 79 -2.05 -11.61 -6.03
C LYS A 79 -0.63 -11.23 -5.64
N GLN A 80 0.28 -12.19 -5.81
CA GLN A 80 1.70 -11.94 -5.60
C GLN A 80 2.26 -11.09 -6.74
N PHE A 81 3.01 -10.05 -6.40
CA PHE A 81 3.74 -9.23 -7.35
C PHE A 81 4.97 -9.98 -7.84
N ALA A 82 5.06 -10.14 -9.16
CA ALA A 82 6.27 -10.62 -9.83
C ALA A 82 7.07 -9.40 -10.35
N PRO A 83 8.11 -8.95 -9.64
CA PRO A 83 8.86 -7.76 -10.03
C PRO A 83 9.69 -8.02 -11.30
N LYS A 84 9.67 -7.07 -12.24
CA LYS A 84 10.52 -7.14 -13.45
C LYS A 84 12.02 -6.99 -13.14
N CYS A 85 12.35 -6.32 -12.04
CA CYS A 85 13.71 -6.15 -11.55
C CYS A 85 13.76 -6.34 -10.03
N ARG A 86 14.89 -6.84 -9.52
CA ARG A 86 15.04 -7.11 -8.07
C ARG A 86 15.46 -5.88 -7.26
N LYS A 87 15.93 -4.82 -7.92
CA LYS A 87 16.48 -3.62 -7.29
C LYS A 87 16.16 -2.41 -8.15
N ILE A 88 15.69 -1.35 -7.50
CA ILE A 88 15.60 0.00 -8.05
C ILE A 88 16.58 0.83 -7.24
N VAL A 89 17.43 1.60 -7.91
CA VAL A 89 18.34 2.55 -7.28
C VAL A 89 17.77 3.94 -7.53
N ILE A 90 17.52 4.68 -6.45
CA ILE A 90 17.23 6.10 -6.53
C ILE A 90 18.56 6.80 -6.37
N ASP A 91 19.06 7.35 -7.47
CA ASP A 91 20.32 8.07 -7.54
C ASP A 91 20.03 9.57 -7.68
N PHE A 92 20.38 10.34 -6.65
CA PHE A 92 20.15 11.77 -6.64
C PHE A 92 21.16 12.54 -7.51
N ASP A 93 22.32 11.97 -7.80
CA ASP A 93 23.32 12.59 -8.68
C ASP A 93 22.96 12.46 -10.15
N SER A 94 22.02 11.57 -10.49
CA SER A 94 21.54 11.35 -11.85
C SER A 94 20.94 12.59 -12.53
N ILE A 95 20.56 13.61 -11.75
CA ILE A 95 20.07 14.89 -12.29
C ILE A 95 21.21 15.76 -12.85
N ASN A 96 22.45 15.53 -12.42
CA ASN A 96 23.62 16.34 -12.75
C ASN A 96 24.29 15.87 -14.06
N HIS A 97 23.50 15.70 -15.13
CA HIS A 97 24.06 15.39 -16.45
C HIS A 97 25.20 16.36 -16.76
N SER A 98 26.42 15.83 -16.86
CA SER A 98 27.63 16.57 -17.22
C SER A 98 27.55 16.98 -18.70
N GLY A 99 26.79 18.03 -18.96
CA GLY A 99 26.67 18.70 -20.24
C GLY A 99 27.39 20.04 -20.21
N MET A 100 28.73 20.01 -20.14
CA MET A 100 29.57 21.10 -20.62
C MET A 100 30.80 20.50 -21.29
N ASN A 101 30.73 20.41 -22.62
CA ASN A 101 31.92 20.58 -23.44
C ASN A 101 32.55 21.92 -23.05
N GLN A 102 33.72 21.89 -22.43
CA GLN A 102 34.68 22.98 -22.57
C GLN A 102 35.77 22.47 -23.52
N GLU A 103 35.50 22.58 -24.82
CA GLU A 103 36.58 22.90 -25.75
C GLU A 103 37.06 24.33 -25.44
N THR A 104 38.35 24.55 -25.70
CA THR A 104 39.08 25.84 -25.75
C THR A 104 39.78 26.30 -24.45
N LYS A 105 41.00 25.80 -24.22
CA LYS A 105 42.23 26.54 -24.57
C LYS A 105 43.45 25.62 -24.56
#